data_AF-A0A535E2L7-F1
#
_entry.id   AF-A0A535E2L7-F1
#
_cell.length_a   1.000
_cell.length_b   1.000
_cell.length_c   1.000
_cell.angle_alpha   90.00
_cell.angle_beta   90.00
_cell.angle_gamma   90.00
#
_symmetry.space_group_name_H-M   'P 1'
#
loop_
_entity.id
_entity.type
_entity.pdbx_description
1 polymer ?
#
loop_
_entity_poly.entity_id
_entity_poly.type
_entity_poly.pdbx_seq_one_letter_code
_entity_poly.pdbx_strand_id
1 'polypeptide(L)'
;MPPRAPVIWSTIAVGGERFHKRLDERHRELSVQAKLRARTYRRSRALPTSEESIRLRADFLASLGRLSSFETASLRLSRCRYSVQLSERADDITRDYFQLWQVIARRGGEEWPLGERDAERMDFFATQLGRLEGIADALVLAGRNVRLFPLPPMPWLAVERTAPSYS
;
A
#
# COMPACT_ATOMS: atom_id res chain seq x y z
N MET A 1 17.21 -7.52 16.18
CA MET A 1 17.18 -6.04 16.15
C MET A 1 15.78 -5.62 15.72
N PRO A 2 15.06 -4.77 16.46
CA PRO A 2 13.81 -4.20 15.96
C PRO A 2 14.12 -3.25 14.78
N PRO A 3 13.28 -3.25 13.73
CA PRO A 3 13.42 -2.35 12.60
C PRO A 3 13.36 -0.88 13.05
N ARG A 4 14.35 -0.08 12.64
CA ARG A 4 14.43 1.35 12.97
C ARG A 4 13.32 2.11 12.24
N ALA A 5 12.62 2.99 12.96
CA ALA A 5 11.67 3.92 12.36
C ALA A 5 12.38 4.78 11.28
N PRO A 6 11.74 5.04 10.13
CA PRO A 6 12.36 5.82 9.06
C PRO A 6 12.43 7.29 9.47
N VAL A 7 13.49 7.93 8.99
CA VAL A 7 13.74 9.36 9.20
C VAL A 7 13.05 10.13 8.08
N ILE A 8 12.10 10.98 8.44
CA ILE A 8 11.33 11.80 7.50
C ILE A 8 11.93 13.21 7.46
N TRP A 9 12.39 13.64 6.30
CA TRP A 9 12.82 15.02 6.06
C TRP A 9 11.68 15.81 5.41
N SER A 10 11.44 17.05 5.86
CA SER A 10 10.45 17.97 5.27
C SER A 10 11.05 18.69 4.06
N THR A 11 10.49 18.50 2.88
CA THR A 11 10.80 19.33 1.71
C THR A 11 9.84 20.52 1.64
N ILE A 12 10.36 21.68 1.23
CA ILE A 12 9.72 23.01 1.28
C ILE A 12 8.30 22.98 0.66
N ALA A 13 7.34 23.56 1.39
CA ALA A 13 5.94 23.65 0.98
C ALA A 13 5.78 24.50 -0.29
N VAL A 14 5.30 23.88 -1.37
CA VAL A 14 4.90 24.57 -2.60
C VAL A 14 3.49 25.18 -2.37
N GLY A 15 3.23 26.37 -2.94
CA GLY A 15 1.96 27.10 -2.76
C GLY A 15 0.70 26.25 -2.96
N GLY A 16 -0.35 26.53 -2.17
CA GLY A 16 -1.53 25.67 -1.99
C GLY A 16 -2.24 25.22 -3.28
N GLU A 17 -2.36 26.08 -4.29
CA GLU A 17 -2.98 25.73 -5.57
C GLU A 17 -2.20 24.66 -6.34
N ARG A 18 -0.85 24.74 -6.32
CA ARG A 18 0.02 23.72 -6.92
C ARG A 18 -0.03 22.41 -6.12
N PHE A 19 -0.24 22.49 -4.82
CA PHE A 19 -0.41 21.31 -3.97
C PHE A 19 -1.71 20.55 -4.26
N HIS A 20 -2.85 21.24 -4.33
CA HIS A 20 -4.13 20.62 -4.67
C HIS A 20 -4.10 19.99 -6.07
N LYS A 21 -3.53 20.70 -7.05
CA LYS A 21 -3.36 20.16 -8.41
C LYS A 21 -2.57 18.84 -8.41
N ARG A 22 -1.49 18.74 -7.63
CA ARG A 22 -0.70 17.50 -7.51
C ARG A 22 -1.47 16.37 -6.83
N LEU A 23 -2.31 16.68 -5.82
CA LEU A 23 -3.19 15.68 -5.21
C LEU A 23 -4.19 15.14 -6.24
N ASP A 24 -4.80 16.02 -7.03
CA ASP A 24 -5.80 15.65 -8.05
C ASP A 24 -5.17 14.86 -9.21
N GLU A 25 -4.00 15.29 -9.69
CA GLU A 25 -3.22 14.58 -10.71
C GLU A 25 -2.90 13.16 -10.24
N ARG A 26 -2.41 13.02 -9.00
CA ARG A 26 -2.08 11.71 -8.44
C ARG A 26 -3.31 10.84 -8.22
N HIS A 27 -4.41 11.42 -7.73
CA HIS A 27 -5.69 10.72 -7.58
C HIS A 27 -6.16 10.15 -8.93
N ARG A 28 -6.07 10.95 -9.99
CA ARG A 28 -6.44 10.57 -11.35
C ARG A 28 -5.57 9.42 -11.87
N GLU A 29 -4.25 9.49 -11.68
CA GLU A 29 -3.34 8.41 -12.05
C GLU A 29 -3.70 7.08 -11.38
N LEU A 30 -3.88 7.10 -10.05
CA LEU A 30 -4.24 5.92 -9.27
C LEU A 30 -5.61 5.38 -9.68
N SER A 31 -6.57 6.25 -9.97
CA SER A 31 -7.90 5.88 -10.48
C SER A 31 -7.82 5.16 -11.83
N VAL A 32 -6.98 5.65 -12.75
CA VAL A 32 -6.77 4.98 -14.05
C VAL A 32 -6.10 3.63 -13.86
N GLN A 33 -5.08 3.54 -13.01
CA GLN A 33 -4.38 2.28 -12.72
C GLN A 33 -5.33 1.24 -12.10
N ALA A 34 -6.13 1.62 -11.10
CA ALA A 34 -7.10 0.73 -10.48
C ALA A 34 -8.15 0.23 -11.48
N LYS A 35 -8.67 1.11 -12.34
CA LYS A 35 -9.60 0.73 -13.43
C LYS A 35 -8.97 -0.24 -14.42
N LEU A 36 -7.70 -0.03 -14.79
CA LEU A 36 -6.96 -0.90 -15.69
C LEU A 36 -6.81 -2.29 -15.06
N ARG A 37 -6.31 -2.37 -13.82
CA ARG A 37 -6.13 -3.64 -13.09
C ARG A 37 -7.45 -4.38 -12.88
N ALA A 38 -8.52 -3.67 -12.54
CA ALA A 38 -9.87 -4.23 -12.44
C ALA A 38 -10.38 -4.82 -13.77
N ARG A 39 -10.08 -4.16 -14.89
CA ARG A 39 -10.44 -4.65 -16.22
C ARG A 39 -9.61 -5.86 -16.61
N THR A 40 -8.31 -5.85 -16.35
CA THR A 40 -7.41 -6.98 -16.63
C THR A 40 -7.82 -8.21 -15.84
N TYR A 41 -8.07 -8.08 -14.54
CA TYR A 41 -8.54 -9.18 -13.71
C TYR A 41 -9.88 -9.75 -14.20
N ARG A 42 -10.90 -8.91 -14.41
CA ARG A 42 -12.24 -9.36 -14.85
C ARG A 42 -12.27 -9.98 -16.26
N ARG A 43 -11.34 -9.59 -17.14
CA ARG A 43 -11.26 -10.14 -18.50
C ARG A 43 -10.33 -11.34 -18.60
N SER A 44 -9.63 -11.68 -17.53
CA SER A 44 -8.78 -12.86 -17.49
C SER A 44 -9.62 -14.11 -17.74
N ARG A 45 -9.09 -15.02 -18.55
CA ARG A 45 -9.65 -16.37 -18.76
C ARG A 45 -8.90 -17.43 -17.95
N ALA A 46 -8.02 -17.00 -17.06
CA ALA A 46 -7.27 -17.88 -16.19
C ALA A 46 -8.22 -18.67 -15.27
N LEU A 47 -7.88 -19.93 -14.99
CA LEU A 47 -8.63 -20.74 -14.02
C LEU A 47 -8.61 -20.04 -12.65
N PRO A 48 -9.72 -20.03 -11.88
CA PRO A 48 -9.78 -19.31 -10.62
C PRO A 48 -8.67 -19.66 -9.61
N THR A 49 -8.22 -20.91 -9.64
CA THR A 49 -7.16 -21.45 -8.78
C THR A 49 -5.75 -21.34 -9.38
N SER A 50 -5.60 -20.83 -10.60
CA SER A 50 -4.27 -20.66 -11.19
C SER A 50 -3.51 -19.52 -10.51
N GLU A 51 -2.19 -19.66 -10.46
CA GLU A 51 -1.29 -18.61 -9.96
C GLU A 51 -1.50 -17.28 -10.70
N GLU A 52 -1.79 -17.31 -12.00
CA GLU A 52 -2.10 -16.13 -12.79
C GLU A 52 -3.36 -15.41 -12.29
N SER A 53 -4.44 -16.16 -12.03
CA SER A 53 -5.69 -15.61 -11.48
C SER A 53 -5.46 -14.98 -10.10
N ILE A 54 -4.72 -15.68 -9.23
CA ILE A 54 -4.39 -15.23 -7.87
C ILE A 54 -3.55 -13.95 -7.92
N ARG A 55 -2.53 -13.89 -8.79
CA ARG A 55 -1.69 -12.71 -8.97
C ARG A 55 -2.48 -11.51 -9.50
N LEU A 56 -3.33 -11.71 -10.53
CA LEU A 56 -4.16 -10.65 -11.09
C LEU A 56 -5.16 -10.10 -10.07
N ARG A 57 -5.70 -10.98 -9.23
CA ARG A 57 -6.58 -10.60 -8.11
C ARG A 57 -5.83 -9.78 -7.06
N ALA A 58 -4.64 -10.23 -6.65
CA ALA A 58 -3.78 -9.52 -5.71
C ALA A 58 -3.41 -8.12 -6.26
N ASP A 59 -2.96 -8.02 -7.51
CA ASP A 59 -2.66 -6.75 -8.18
C ASP A 59 -3.86 -5.80 -8.17
N PHE A 60 -5.06 -6.32 -8.44
CA PHE A 60 -6.30 -5.56 -8.40
C PHE A 60 -6.61 -5.05 -6.98
N LEU A 61 -6.56 -5.92 -5.97
CA LEU A 61 -6.80 -5.56 -4.57
C LEU A 61 -5.78 -4.54 -4.04
N ALA A 62 -4.51 -4.71 -4.39
CA ALA A 62 -3.47 -3.73 -4.07
C ALA A 62 -3.76 -2.36 -4.70
N SER A 63 -4.15 -2.33 -5.98
CA SER A 63 -4.49 -1.07 -6.64
C SER A 63 -5.70 -0.36 -6.01
N LEU A 64 -6.70 -1.12 -5.56
CA LEU A 64 -7.86 -0.57 -4.83
C LEU A 64 -7.48 -0.06 -3.45
N GLY A 65 -6.70 -0.84 -2.69
CA GLY A 65 -6.21 -0.43 -1.37
C GLY A 65 -5.42 0.87 -1.43
N ARG A 66 -4.57 1.00 -2.45
CA ARG A 66 -3.76 2.19 -2.73
C ARG A 66 -4.60 3.41 -3.04
N LEU A 67 -5.54 3.29 -3.98
CA LEU A 67 -6.45 4.38 -4.33
C LEU A 67 -7.26 4.85 -3.12
N SER A 68 -7.92 3.92 -2.41
CA SER A 68 -8.78 4.24 -1.27
C SER A 68 -8.04 4.92 -0.12
N SER A 69 -6.83 4.45 0.19
CA SER A 69 -6.04 5.06 1.28
C SER A 69 -5.44 6.40 0.87
N PHE A 70 -5.03 6.53 -0.40
CA PHE A 70 -4.62 7.83 -0.94
C PHE A 70 -5.77 8.84 -0.88
N GLU A 71 -6.98 8.48 -1.29
CA GLU A 71 -8.19 9.34 -1.20
C GLU A 71 -8.45 9.80 0.23
N THR A 72 -8.38 8.88 1.20
CA THR A 72 -8.59 9.20 2.60
C THR A 72 -7.54 10.19 3.12
N ALA A 73 -6.26 9.97 2.78
CA ALA A 73 -5.17 10.84 3.19
C ALA A 73 -5.21 12.20 2.47
N SER A 74 -5.48 12.21 1.17
CA SER A 74 -5.55 13.43 0.36
C SER A 74 -6.72 14.33 0.78
N LEU A 75 -7.86 13.76 1.17
CA LEU A 75 -8.99 14.52 1.72
C LEU A 75 -8.65 15.23 3.05
N ARG A 76 -7.77 14.65 3.87
CA ARG A 76 -7.28 15.30 5.10
C ARG A 76 -6.32 16.43 4.77
N LEU A 77 -5.41 16.20 3.82
CA LEU A 77 -4.42 17.17 3.39
C LEU A 77 -5.04 18.35 2.62
N SER A 78 -6.04 18.11 1.77
CA SER A 78 -6.69 19.13 0.95
C SER A 78 -7.45 20.19 1.75
N ARG A 79 -7.72 19.92 3.04
CA ARG A 79 -8.35 20.89 3.95
C ARG A 79 -7.34 21.87 4.56
N CYS A 80 -6.04 21.60 4.44
CA CYS A 80 -5.00 22.42 5.03
C CYS A 80 -4.78 23.69 4.20
N ARG A 81 -4.90 24.85 4.85
CA ARG A 81 -4.67 26.17 4.21
C ARG A 81 -3.29 26.73 4.50
N TYR A 82 -2.68 26.30 5.61
CA TYR A 82 -1.40 26.78 6.09
C TYR A 82 -0.38 25.65 6.19
N SER A 83 0.91 25.99 6.08
CA SER A 83 2.02 25.02 6.18
C SER A 83 2.06 24.29 7.52
N VAL A 84 1.73 24.97 8.63
CA VAL A 84 1.64 24.36 9.97
C VAL A 84 0.58 23.26 10.01
N GLN A 85 -0.62 23.54 9.48
CA GLN A 85 -1.69 22.55 9.39
C GLN A 85 -1.29 21.36 8.52
N LEU A 86 -0.63 21.62 7.39
CA LEU A 86 -0.12 20.57 6.50
C LEU A 86 0.90 19.69 7.22
N SER A 87 1.81 20.29 7.99
CA SER A 87 2.81 19.57 8.77
C SER A 87 2.17 18.66 9.81
N GLU A 88 1.26 19.20 10.63
CA GLU A 88 0.55 18.46 11.67
C GLU A 88 -0.27 17.31 11.08
N ARG A 89 -0.99 17.55 9.98
CA ARG A 89 -1.74 16.47 9.30
C ARG A 89 -0.84 15.44 8.66
N ALA A 90 0.32 15.84 8.13
CA ALA A 90 1.30 14.89 7.65
C ALA A 90 1.88 14.04 8.80
N ASP A 91 2.04 14.59 10.01
CA ASP A 91 2.45 13.82 11.20
C ASP A 91 1.36 12.83 11.65
N ASP A 92 0.09 13.21 11.61
CA ASP A 92 -1.04 12.29 11.84
C ASP A 92 -1.02 11.12 10.84
N ILE A 93 -0.90 11.42 9.55
CA ILE A 93 -0.86 10.41 8.48
C ILE A 93 0.40 9.54 8.59
N THR A 94 1.51 10.11 9.05
CA THR A 94 2.74 9.36 9.33
C THR A 94 2.53 8.34 10.45
N ARG A 95 1.78 8.68 11.50
CA ARG A 95 1.41 7.72 12.54
C ARG A 95 0.54 6.59 11.97
N ASP A 96 -0.46 6.92 11.16
CA ASP A 96 -1.31 5.93 10.48
C ASP A 96 -0.48 4.99 9.60
N TYR A 97 0.52 5.52 8.87
CA TYR A 97 1.46 4.74 8.08
C TYR A 97 2.22 3.71 8.92
N PHE A 98 2.81 4.11 10.05
CA PHE A 98 3.56 3.18 10.90
C PHE A 98 2.68 2.16 11.60
N GLN A 99 1.49 2.56 12.04
CA GLN A 99 0.54 1.63 12.64
C GLN A 99 0.15 0.54 11.64
N LEU A 100 -0.18 0.92 10.41
CA LEU A 100 -0.49 -0.04 9.35
C LEU A 100 0.71 -0.93 9.04
N TRP A 101 1.90 -0.35 8.90
CA TRP A 101 3.12 -1.11 8.65
C TRP A 101 3.40 -2.13 9.76
N GLN A 102 3.22 -1.76 11.04
CA GLN A 102 3.37 -2.68 12.17
C GLN A 102 2.30 -3.79 12.18
N VAL A 103 1.08 -3.50 11.75
CA VAL A 103 0.03 -4.53 11.58
C VAL A 103 0.46 -5.53 10.50
N ILE A 104 0.95 -5.04 9.36
CA ILE A 104 1.43 -5.89 8.26
C ILE A 104 2.63 -6.72 8.72
N ALA A 105 3.59 -6.11 9.41
CA ALA A 105 4.78 -6.80 9.91
C ALA A 105 4.45 -7.89 10.94
N ARG A 106 3.52 -7.62 11.88
CA ARG A 106 3.08 -8.62 12.86
C ARG A 106 2.34 -9.78 12.21
N ARG A 107 1.34 -9.47 11.39
CA ARG A 107 0.61 -10.49 10.61
C ARG A 107 1.52 -11.26 9.66
N GLY A 108 2.58 -10.60 9.20
CA GLY A 108 3.71 -11.11 8.40
C GLY A 108 4.60 -12.14 9.09
N GLY A 109 4.59 -12.19 10.42
CA GLY A 109 5.38 -13.13 11.21
C GLY A 109 4.56 -14.18 11.98
N GLU A 110 3.23 -14.07 11.96
CA GLU A 110 2.35 -15.01 12.67
C GLU A 110 2.22 -16.35 11.92
N GLU A 111 2.22 -17.45 12.67
CA GLU A 111 1.76 -18.75 12.18
C GLU A 111 0.24 -18.71 12.07
N TRP A 112 -0.28 -18.88 10.85
CA TRP A 112 -1.72 -18.87 10.60
C TRP A 112 -2.28 -20.29 10.79
N PRO A 113 -3.47 -20.46 11.38
CA PRO A 113 -4.08 -21.78 11.57
C PRO A 113 -4.18 -22.55 10.27
N LEU A 114 -3.76 -23.82 10.30
CA LEU A 114 -3.91 -24.76 9.18
C LEU A 114 -5.41 -24.89 8.85
N GLY A 115 -5.86 -24.20 7.81
CA GLY A 115 -7.27 -24.17 7.40
C GLY A 115 -7.74 -22.83 6.82
N GLU A 116 -7.06 -21.72 7.10
CA GLU A 116 -7.30 -20.48 6.35
C GLU A 116 -6.81 -20.64 4.91
N ARG A 117 -7.67 -20.26 3.94
CA ARG A 117 -7.36 -20.40 2.52
C ARG A 117 -6.24 -19.42 2.17
N ASP A 118 -5.13 -19.90 1.65
CA ASP A 118 -3.98 -19.07 1.23
C ASP A 118 -4.38 -17.87 0.34
N ALA A 119 -5.48 -18.01 -0.40
CA ALA A 119 -6.10 -16.94 -1.17
C ALA A 119 -6.56 -15.75 -0.30
N GLU A 120 -7.22 -15.98 0.84
CA GLU A 120 -7.69 -14.93 1.76
C GLU A 120 -6.51 -14.20 2.41
N ARG A 121 -5.44 -14.95 2.70
CA ARG A 121 -4.18 -14.39 3.18
C ARG A 121 -3.55 -13.47 2.14
N MET A 122 -3.46 -13.93 0.89
CA MET A 122 -2.93 -13.12 -0.21
C MET A 122 -3.77 -11.86 -0.42
N ASP A 123 -5.10 -11.96 -0.38
CA ASP A 123 -6.01 -10.83 -0.51
C ASP A 123 -5.79 -9.78 0.58
N PHE A 124 -5.65 -10.24 1.83
CA PHE A 124 -5.38 -9.38 2.97
C PHE A 124 -4.10 -8.59 2.73
N PHE A 125 -2.99 -9.26 2.44
CA PHE A 125 -1.69 -8.60 2.26
C PHE A 125 -1.67 -7.70 1.03
N ALA A 126 -2.21 -8.15 -0.10
CA ALA A 126 -2.33 -7.32 -1.29
C ALA A 126 -3.08 -6.01 -0.96
N THR A 127 -4.22 -6.12 -0.28
CA THR A 127 -5.00 -4.95 0.14
C THR A 127 -4.20 -4.05 1.09
N GLN A 128 -3.62 -4.58 2.17
CA GLN A 128 -2.92 -3.76 3.16
C GLN A 128 -1.65 -3.10 2.59
N LEU A 129 -0.93 -3.78 1.71
CA LEU A 129 0.24 -3.22 1.04
C LEU A 129 -0.15 -2.10 0.08
N GLY A 130 -1.22 -2.30 -0.68
CA GLY A 130 -1.84 -1.23 -1.45
C GLY A 130 -2.15 -0.02 -0.58
N ARG A 131 -2.85 -0.22 0.54
CA ARG A 131 -3.19 0.85 1.50
C ARG A 131 -1.96 1.58 1.99
N LEU A 132 -0.89 0.85 2.32
CA LEU A 132 0.38 1.41 2.77
C LEU A 132 1.04 2.29 1.69
N GLU A 133 1.05 1.84 0.44
CA GLU A 133 1.52 2.63 -0.71
C GLU A 133 0.68 3.89 -0.93
N GLY A 134 -0.64 3.81 -0.72
CA GLY A 134 -1.54 4.95 -0.88
C GLY A 134 -1.27 6.05 0.14
N ILE A 135 -1.01 5.66 1.39
CA ILE A 135 -0.60 6.59 2.45
C ILE A 135 0.78 7.19 2.12
N ALA A 136 1.73 6.36 1.66
CA ALA A 136 3.06 6.83 1.27
C ALA A 136 3.00 7.87 0.14
N ASP A 137 2.19 7.63 -0.90
CA ASP A 137 2.00 8.58 -2.01
C ASP A 137 1.52 9.95 -1.48
N ALA A 138 0.55 9.96 -0.56
CA ALA A 138 0.04 11.20 0.03
C ALA A 138 1.10 11.92 0.87
N LEU A 139 1.88 11.18 1.66
CA LEU A 139 2.97 11.73 2.46
C LEU A 139 4.09 12.33 1.59
N VAL A 140 4.46 11.66 0.49
CA VAL A 140 5.43 12.19 -0.49
C VAL A 140 4.95 13.51 -1.08
N LEU A 141 3.65 13.63 -1.42
CA LEU A 141 3.08 14.90 -1.89
C LEU A 141 3.07 15.98 -0.82
N ALA A 142 2.85 15.61 0.45
CA ALA A 142 2.96 16.50 1.61
C ALA A 142 4.41 16.86 2.00
N GLY A 143 5.41 16.47 1.18
CA GLY A 143 6.81 16.81 1.39
C GLY A 143 7.51 15.92 2.42
N ARG A 144 6.94 14.77 2.78
CA ARG A 144 7.55 13.78 3.67
C ARG A 144 8.29 12.73 2.86
N ASN A 145 9.55 12.49 3.21
CA ASN A 145 10.32 11.40 2.61
C ASN A 145 9.96 10.06 3.27
N VAL A 146 8.99 9.34 2.69
CA VAL A 146 8.61 8.00 3.14
C VAL A 146 9.33 6.98 2.28
N ARG A 147 10.27 6.25 2.88
CA ARG A 147 10.81 5.05 2.25
C ARG A 147 9.73 3.98 2.33
N LEU A 148 9.27 3.48 1.18
CA LEU A 148 8.60 2.18 1.13
C LEU A 148 9.60 1.17 1.68
N PHE A 149 9.39 0.72 2.92
CA PHE A 149 10.22 -0.34 3.47
C PHE A 149 10.09 -1.58 2.60
N PRO A 150 11.17 -2.39 2.46
CA PRO A 150 11.00 -3.72 1.91
C PRO A 150 9.90 -4.42 2.68
N LEU A 151 9.05 -5.15 1.96
CA LEU A 151 8.02 -5.99 2.55
C LEU A 151 8.66 -6.81 3.68
N PRO A 152 8.02 -6.93 4.86
CA PRO A 152 8.49 -7.85 5.88
C PRO A 152 8.66 -9.24 5.22
N PRO A 153 9.65 -10.04 5.65
CA PRO A 153 9.81 -11.38 5.10
C PRO A 153 8.48 -12.14 5.25
N MET A 154 7.94 -12.60 4.12
CA MET A 154 6.67 -13.33 4.05
C MET A 154 7.02 -14.81 3.83
N PRO A 155 7.33 -15.59 4.89
CA PRO A 155 7.87 -16.93 4.75
C PRO A 155 6.96 -17.90 3.96
N TRP A 156 5.66 -17.62 3.88
CA TRP A 156 4.69 -18.37 3.07
C TRP A 156 4.66 -18.01 1.59
N LEU A 157 5.21 -16.86 1.19
CA LEU A 157 5.45 -16.54 -0.23
C LEU A 157 6.71 -17.27 -0.74
N ALA A 158 7.52 -17.85 0.15
CA ALA A 158 8.75 -18.56 -0.17
C ALA A 158 8.55 -20.08 -0.37
N VAL A 159 7.32 -20.55 -0.59
CA VAL A 159 7.04 -21.98 -0.87
C VAL A 159 7.13 -22.24 -2.37
N GLU A 160 8.29 -21.93 -2.98
CA GLU A 160 8.56 -22.27 -4.38
C GLU A 160 10.01 -22.70 -4.65
N ARG A 161 10.83 -23.00 -3.63
CA ARG A 161 12.22 -23.46 -3.84
C ARG A 161 12.67 -24.69 -3.07
N THR A 162 11.76 -25.43 -2.47
CA THR A 162 12.07 -26.73 -1.89
C THR A 162 11.10 -27.77 -2.43
N ALA A 163 11.23 -28.06 -3.72
CA ALA A 163 10.84 -29.38 -4.21
C ALA A 163 11.61 -30.42 -3.39
N PRO A 164 10.97 -31.45 -2.82
CA PRO A 164 11.70 -32.57 -2.25
C PRO A 164 12.44 -33.27 -3.39
N SER A 165 13.77 -33.25 -3.35
CA SER A 165 14.60 -34.15 -4.13
C SER A 165 14.37 -35.56 -3.61
N TYR A 166 13.39 -36.27 -4.17
CA TYR A 166 13.34 -37.71 -4.04
C TYR A 166 14.50 -38.28 -4.86
N SER A 167 15.52 -38.76 -4.14
CA SER A 167 16.57 -39.65 -4.65
C SER A 167 16.14 -41.08 -4.38
#